data_AF-A0A927GHJ7-F1
#
_entry.id   AF-A0A927GHJ7-F1
#
_cell.length_a   1.000
_cell.length_b   1.000
_cell.length_c   1.000
_cell.angle_alpha   90.00
_cell.angle_beta   90.00
_cell.angle_gamma   90.00
#
_symmetry.space_group_name_H-M   'P 1'
#
loop_
_entity.id
_entity.type
_entity.pdbx_description
1 polymer ?
#
loop_
_entity_poly.entity_id
_entity_poly.type
_entity_poly.pdbx_seq_one_letter_code
_entity_poly.pdbx_strand_id
1 'polypeptide(L)'
;MTTPQLILAVLVLGTAILTSSAAGATPNPQSTPAEAGPVLTRTVTVVKSKAPWYAFNFLLVREFNKVVPVYQQVNGLEFKAFHSIATKEGKFFGGIYLWASEAQARTWYSPTWFADVERKRGRRPTVDYYALVDEARFVGPTFDYRAAESSCVTVFAHALTPAQRPQCLLPQAGLLRTYVVRETNGQEGALLLFATADKAASFLKKQQVQGYEWFTTPVLLNNAR
;
A
#
# COMPACT_ATOMS: atom_id res chain seq x y z
N MET A 1 -18.09 -16.55 35.65
CA MET A 1 -17.21 -15.43 35.24
C MET A 1 -16.49 -15.84 33.97
N THR A 2 -17.03 -15.48 32.82
CA THR A 2 -16.51 -15.85 31.49
C THR A 2 -15.74 -14.68 30.89
N THR A 3 -14.43 -14.84 30.76
CA THR A 3 -13.53 -13.88 30.10
C THR A 3 -13.88 -13.78 28.61
N PRO A 4 -14.17 -12.59 28.04
CA PRO A 4 -14.40 -12.48 26.61
C PRO A 4 -13.06 -12.56 25.87
N GLN A 5 -12.85 -13.63 25.11
CA GLN A 5 -11.76 -13.72 24.14
C GLN A 5 -12.05 -12.76 22.98
N LEU A 6 -11.37 -11.61 22.96
CA LEU A 6 -11.35 -10.69 21.81
C LEU A 6 -10.45 -11.27 20.71
N ILE A 7 -11.01 -12.15 19.87
CA ILE A 7 -10.36 -12.66 18.67
C ILE A 7 -10.40 -11.55 17.61
N LEU A 8 -9.26 -10.88 17.39
CA LEU A 8 -9.06 -9.98 16.27
C LEU A 8 -8.84 -10.81 14.99
N ALA A 9 -9.93 -11.40 14.47
CA ALA A 9 -9.86 -12.28 13.31
C ALA A 9 -9.46 -11.52 12.05
N VAL A 10 -8.24 -11.73 11.55
CA VAL A 10 -7.84 -11.25 10.22
C VAL A 10 -8.50 -12.14 9.17
N LEU A 11 -8.98 -11.52 8.09
CA LEU A 11 -9.72 -12.18 7.02
C LEU A 11 -8.79 -13.06 6.16
N VAL A 12 -9.28 -14.27 5.90
CA VAL A 12 -8.89 -15.22 4.85
C VAL A 12 -10.11 -15.36 3.92
N LEU A 13 -9.88 -15.83 2.68
CA LEU A 13 -10.79 -16.24 1.59
C LEU A 13 -10.83 -15.27 0.39
N GLY A 14 -10.87 -15.72 -0.86
CA GLY A 14 -11.01 -17.08 -1.40
C GLY A 14 -10.82 -17.06 -2.92
N THR A 15 -10.32 -18.17 -3.47
CA THR A 15 -10.10 -18.41 -4.90
C THR A 15 -11.42 -18.63 -5.64
N ALA A 16 -11.64 -17.89 -6.73
CA ALA A 16 -12.67 -18.20 -7.73
C ALA A 16 -12.00 -18.71 -9.01
N ILE A 17 -12.27 -19.96 -9.37
CA ILE A 17 -11.91 -20.56 -10.66
C ILE A 17 -13.06 -20.27 -11.62
N LEU A 18 -12.80 -19.60 -12.73
CA LEU A 18 -13.75 -19.44 -13.83
C LEU A 18 -13.31 -20.31 -15.00
N THR A 19 -14.11 -21.31 -15.32
CA THR A 19 -14.06 -22.10 -16.56
C THR A 19 -14.77 -21.34 -17.67
N SER A 20 -14.05 -20.98 -18.74
CA SER A 20 -14.63 -20.38 -19.94
C SER A 20 -14.92 -21.45 -21.00
N SER A 21 -16.18 -21.52 -21.43
CA SER A 21 -16.64 -22.33 -22.56
C SER A 21 -16.56 -21.52 -23.84
N ALA A 22 -15.99 -22.10 -24.90
CA ALA A 22 -15.81 -21.47 -26.20
C ALA A 22 -17.05 -21.68 -27.09
N ALA A 23 -17.51 -20.63 -27.77
CA ALA A 23 -18.35 -20.73 -28.95
C ALA A 23 -17.95 -19.63 -29.94
N GLY A 24 -17.64 -20.03 -31.16
CA GLY A 24 -17.08 -19.18 -32.20
C GLY A 24 -18.11 -18.34 -32.95
N ALA A 25 -17.63 -17.21 -33.48
CA ALA A 25 -18.21 -16.50 -34.62
C ALA A 25 -17.08 -15.79 -35.39
N THR A 26 -17.15 -15.88 -36.72
CA THR A 26 -16.18 -15.44 -37.74
C THR A 26 -16.00 -13.92 -37.83
N PRO A 27 -14.88 -13.43 -38.42
CA PRO A 27 -14.45 -12.03 -38.29
C PRO A 27 -15.06 -11.12 -39.36
N ASN A 28 -15.36 -9.87 -39.00
CA ASN A 28 -15.62 -8.78 -39.94
C ASN A 28 -14.64 -7.63 -39.64
N PRO A 29 -13.88 -7.09 -40.62
CA PRO A 29 -12.87 -6.08 -40.36
C PRO A 29 -13.47 -4.69 -40.47
N GLN A 30 -13.94 -4.13 -39.36
CA GLN A 30 -14.28 -2.72 -39.31
C GLN A 30 -13.76 -2.10 -38.01
N SER A 31 -12.69 -1.33 -38.19
CA SER A 31 -11.90 -0.64 -37.18
C SER A 31 -12.77 0.28 -36.32
N THR A 32 -13.12 -0.21 -35.14
CA THR A 32 -13.50 0.62 -34.00
C THR A 32 -12.19 0.97 -33.27
N PRO A 33 -11.96 2.21 -32.82
CA PRO A 33 -10.87 2.47 -31.88
C PRO A 33 -11.10 1.54 -30.69
N ALA A 34 -10.19 0.58 -30.51
CA ALA A 34 -10.24 -0.35 -29.41
C ALA A 34 -10.42 0.47 -28.13
N GLU A 35 -11.54 0.23 -27.45
CA GLU A 35 -11.70 0.50 -26.03
C GLU A 35 -10.37 0.11 -25.38
N ALA A 36 -9.65 1.09 -24.84
CA ALA A 36 -8.33 0.89 -24.29
C ALA A 36 -8.43 -0.26 -23.29
N GLY A 37 -7.91 -1.43 -23.66
CA GLY A 37 -7.82 -2.57 -22.77
C GLY A 37 -7.21 -2.09 -21.45
N PRO A 38 -7.59 -2.69 -20.31
CA PRO A 38 -7.19 -2.18 -19.00
C PRO A 38 -5.69 -1.93 -19.02
N VAL A 39 -5.30 -0.66 -18.93
CA VAL A 39 -3.88 -0.28 -18.93
C VAL A 39 -3.30 -1.02 -17.74
N LEU A 40 -2.36 -1.94 -18.00
CA LEU A 40 -1.65 -2.71 -16.98
C LEU A 40 -0.66 -1.80 -16.24
N THR A 41 -1.16 -0.68 -15.73
CA THR A 41 -0.38 0.24 -14.93
C THR A 41 -0.30 -0.36 -13.54
N ARG A 42 0.94 -0.55 -13.07
CA ARG A 42 1.19 -0.86 -11.67
C ARG A 42 0.52 0.20 -10.80
N THR A 43 -0.04 -0.23 -9.68
CA THR A 43 -0.90 0.62 -8.86
C THR A 43 -0.41 0.61 -7.44
N VAL A 44 -0.39 1.79 -6.82
CA VAL A 44 -0.19 1.91 -5.39
C VAL A 44 -1.53 2.14 -4.72
N THR A 45 -1.83 1.36 -3.69
CA THR A 45 -2.99 1.63 -2.83
C THR A 45 -2.57 1.99 -1.42
N VAL A 46 -3.25 2.98 -0.84
CA VAL A 46 -3.08 3.37 0.56
C VAL A 46 -4.37 3.02 1.30
N VAL A 47 -4.27 2.09 2.24
CA VAL A 47 -5.40 1.63 3.04
C VAL A 47 -5.34 2.23 4.44
N LYS A 48 -6.43 2.81 4.91
CA LYS A 48 -6.55 3.32 6.28
C LYS A 48 -7.82 2.76 6.94
N SER A 49 -7.65 2.22 8.14
CA SER A 49 -8.73 1.69 8.99
C SER A 49 -8.60 2.30 10.37
N LYS A 50 -9.72 2.71 10.98
CA LYS A 50 -9.69 3.26 12.34
C LYS A 50 -9.23 2.16 13.31
N ALA A 51 -8.21 2.46 14.10
CA ALA A 51 -7.73 1.58 15.14
C ALA A 51 -8.65 1.69 16.36
N PRO A 52 -8.91 0.58 17.07
CA PRO A 52 -9.48 0.65 18.41
C PRO A 52 -8.59 1.52 19.32
N TRP A 53 -9.20 2.25 20.26
CA TRP A 53 -8.48 3.16 21.16
C TRP A 53 -7.37 2.45 21.98
N TYR A 54 -7.55 1.16 22.26
CA TYR A 54 -6.60 0.31 23.00
C TYR A 54 -5.51 -0.33 22.12
N ALA A 55 -5.49 -0.06 20.81
CA ALA A 55 -4.54 -0.67 19.88
C ALA A 55 -3.16 -0.04 19.99
N PHE A 56 -2.42 -0.37 21.06
CA PHE A 56 -1.03 0.02 21.24
C PHE A 56 -0.14 -0.47 20.10
N ASN A 57 0.99 0.21 19.86
CA ASN A 57 1.86 -0.09 18.72
C ASN A 57 2.32 -1.56 18.69
N PHE A 58 2.74 -2.11 19.83
CA PHE A 58 3.19 -3.50 19.91
C PHE A 58 2.08 -4.51 19.55
N LEU A 59 0.82 -4.22 19.89
CA LEU A 59 -0.32 -5.06 19.52
C LEU A 59 -0.55 -5.01 18.01
N LEU A 60 -0.49 -3.84 17.40
CA LEU A 60 -0.61 -3.69 15.95
C LEU A 60 0.50 -4.44 15.22
N VAL A 61 1.76 -4.29 15.65
CA VAL A 61 2.91 -5.00 15.08
C VAL A 61 2.74 -6.52 15.18
N ARG A 62 2.27 -7.01 16.33
CA ARG A 62 1.99 -8.44 16.50
C ARG A 62 0.93 -8.94 15.52
N GLU A 63 -0.15 -8.18 15.34
CA GLU A 63 -1.22 -8.55 14.40
C GLU A 63 -0.78 -8.43 12.94
N PHE A 64 0.07 -7.45 12.60
CA PHE A 64 0.68 -7.37 11.27
C PHE A 64 1.52 -8.61 10.96
N ASN A 65 2.39 -9.02 11.89
CA ASN A 65 3.24 -10.19 11.72
C ASN A 65 2.44 -11.49 11.52
N LYS A 66 1.32 -11.67 12.23
CA LYS A 66 0.44 -12.84 12.06
C LYS A 66 -0.11 -12.96 10.63
N VAL A 67 -0.25 -11.85 9.93
CA VAL A 67 -0.95 -11.81 8.63
C VAL A 67 0.03 -11.74 7.47
N VAL A 68 1.31 -11.49 7.71
CA VAL A 68 2.36 -11.53 6.69
C VAL A 68 2.26 -12.80 5.82
N PRO A 69 2.13 -14.03 6.37
CA PRO A 69 2.00 -15.23 5.55
C PRO A 69 0.79 -15.26 4.62
N VAL A 70 -0.31 -14.61 5.00
CA VAL A 70 -1.50 -14.48 4.14
C VAL A 70 -1.19 -13.55 2.97
N TYR A 71 -0.59 -12.39 3.23
CA TYR A 71 -0.25 -11.42 2.19
C TYR A 71 0.88 -11.90 1.26
N GLN A 72 1.72 -12.82 1.71
CA GLN A 72 2.74 -13.49 0.87
C GLN A 72 2.14 -14.29 -0.29
N GLN A 73 0.88 -14.72 -0.15
CA GLN A 73 0.18 -15.56 -1.12
C GLN A 73 -0.73 -14.76 -2.06
N VAL A 74 -0.86 -13.46 -1.86
CA VAL A 74 -1.77 -12.62 -2.66
C VAL A 74 -1.20 -12.43 -4.05
N ASN A 75 -1.94 -12.89 -5.06
CA ASN A 75 -1.56 -12.76 -6.45
C ASN A 75 -1.51 -11.28 -6.86
N GLY A 76 -0.44 -10.87 -7.53
CA GLY A 76 -0.23 -9.49 -7.98
C GLY A 76 0.21 -8.51 -6.90
N LEU A 77 0.29 -8.90 -5.62
CA LEU A 77 0.86 -8.03 -4.58
C LEU A 77 2.39 -8.17 -4.58
N GLU A 78 3.09 -7.11 -4.97
CA GLU A 78 4.55 -7.09 -5.11
C GLU A 78 5.26 -6.58 -3.86
N PHE A 79 4.65 -5.60 -3.17
CA PHE A 79 5.19 -5.05 -1.94
C PHE A 79 4.08 -4.56 -1.04
N LYS A 80 4.29 -4.66 0.28
CA LYS A 80 3.40 -4.09 1.27
C LYS A 80 4.17 -3.53 2.45
N ALA A 81 3.93 -2.26 2.74
CA ALA A 81 4.35 -1.57 3.95
C ALA A 81 3.16 -1.49 4.90
N PHE A 82 3.19 -2.24 6.00
CA PHE A 82 2.15 -2.13 7.04
C PHE A 82 2.40 -0.88 7.86
N HIS A 83 1.35 -0.09 8.10
CA HIS A 83 1.52 1.19 8.78
C HIS A 83 0.50 1.48 9.86
N SER A 84 0.85 2.48 10.68
CA SER A 84 -0.08 3.19 11.55
C SER A 84 0.21 4.68 11.56
N ILE A 85 -0.84 5.47 11.79
CA ILE A 85 -0.80 6.93 11.90
C ILE A 85 -1.64 7.35 13.10
N ALA A 86 -1.16 8.33 13.86
CA ALA A 86 -1.93 9.01 14.89
C ALA A 86 -2.33 10.39 14.37
N THR A 87 -3.62 10.65 14.30
CA THR A 87 -4.19 11.95 13.91
C THR A 87 -5.02 12.53 15.06
N LYS A 88 -5.55 13.74 14.89
CA LYS A 88 -6.44 14.36 15.88
C LYS A 88 -7.75 13.57 16.05
N GLU A 89 -8.19 12.89 14.99
CA GLU A 89 -9.42 12.09 14.92
C GLU A 89 -9.27 10.68 15.51
N GLY A 90 -8.04 10.34 15.90
CA GLY A 90 -7.66 9.09 16.56
C GLY A 90 -6.54 8.37 15.82
N LYS A 91 -6.35 7.11 16.18
CA LYS A 91 -5.33 6.26 15.58
C LYS A 91 -5.91 5.47 14.41
N PHE A 92 -5.13 5.33 13.35
CA PHE A 92 -5.46 4.51 12.17
C PHE A 92 -4.32 3.54 11.89
N PHE A 93 -4.66 2.45 11.22
CA PHE A 93 -3.71 1.45 10.74
C PHE A 93 -4.09 0.95 9.35
N GLY A 94 -3.15 0.34 8.65
CA GLY A 94 -3.43 -0.28 7.37
C GLY A 94 -2.16 -0.69 6.64
N GLY A 95 -2.08 -0.34 5.37
CA GLY A 95 -0.87 -0.58 4.59
C GLY A 95 -0.80 0.26 3.32
N ILE A 96 0.41 0.38 2.79
CA ILE A 96 0.70 0.87 1.45
C ILE A 96 1.07 -0.36 0.63
N TYR A 97 0.40 -0.57 -0.48
CA TYR A 97 0.50 -1.77 -1.30
C TYR A 97 0.95 -1.39 -2.69
N LEU A 98 1.92 -2.11 -3.23
CA LEU A 98 2.30 -2.05 -4.63
C LEU A 98 1.74 -3.27 -5.35
N TRP A 99 0.91 -3.03 -6.33
CA TRP A 99 0.25 -4.04 -7.14
C TRP A 99 0.84 -4.07 -8.54
N ALA A 100 0.96 -5.28 -9.10
CA ALA A 100 1.35 -5.48 -10.49
C ALA A 100 0.32 -4.87 -11.47
N SER A 101 -0.94 -4.70 -11.07
CA SER A 101 -1.96 -3.98 -11.84
C SER A 101 -3.10 -3.46 -10.96
N GLU A 102 -3.79 -2.42 -11.45
CA GLU A 102 -5.02 -1.92 -10.83
C GLU A 102 -6.12 -3.00 -10.76
N ALA A 103 -6.22 -3.84 -11.80
CA ALA A 103 -7.22 -4.92 -11.85
C ALA A 103 -7.05 -5.90 -10.68
N GLN A 104 -5.81 -6.32 -10.38
CA GLN A 104 -5.53 -7.20 -9.24
C GLN A 104 -5.83 -6.52 -7.90
N ALA A 105 -5.52 -5.23 -7.76
CA ALA A 105 -5.91 -4.45 -6.58
C ALA A 105 -7.44 -4.46 -6.40
N ARG A 106 -8.20 -4.22 -7.48
CA ARG A 106 -9.67 -4.22 -7.45
C ARG A 106 -10.27 -5.60 -7.15
N THR A 107 -9.66 -6.68 -7.65
CA THR A 107 -10.05 -8.05 -7.29
C THR A 107 -9.85 -8.30 -5.79
N TRP A 108 -8.75 -7.80 -5.21
CA TRP A 108 -8.48 -7.93 -3.79
C TRP A 108 -9.44 -7.10 -2.93
N TYR A 109 -9.63 -5.82 -3.27
CA TYR A 109 -10.54 -4.91 -2.56
C TYR A 109 -11.99 -5.03 -3.06
N SER A 110 -12.52 -6.25 -3.01
CA SER A 110 -13.89 -6.54 -3.42
C SER A 110 -14.94 -5.97 -2.46
N PRO A 111 -16.21 -5.82 -2.88
CA PRO A 111 -17.30 -5.42 -1.98
C PRO A 111 -17.40 -6.32 -0.73
N THR A 112 -17.17 -7.63 -0.89
CA THR A 112 -17.14 -8.61 0.21
C THR A 112 -16.03 -8.28 1.21
N TRP A 113 -14.83 -7.93 0.73
CA TRP A 113 -13.73 -7.52 1.60
C TRP A 113 -14.10 -6.29 2.43
N PHE A 114 -14.74 -5.28 1.83
CA PHE A 114 -15.20 -4.09 2.55
C PHE A 114 -16.23 -4.44 3.62
N ALA A 115 -17.25 -5.24 3.27
CA ALA A 115 -18.30 -5.66 4.19
C ALA A 115 -17.73 -6.46 5.38
N ASP A 116 -16.75 -7.32 5.12
CA ASP A 116 -16.09 -8.10 6.15
C ASP A 116 -15.23 -7.27 7.09
N VAL A 117 -14.46 -6.31 6.56
CA VAL A 117 -13.69 -5.39 7.40
C VAL A 117 -14.63 -4.54 8.24
N GLU A 118 -15.70 -4.00 7.66
CA GLU A 118 -16.69 -3.19 8.36
C GLU A 118 -17.37 -3.97 9.48
N ARG A 119 -17.84 -5.19 9.21
CA ARG A 119 -18.43 -6.08 10.21
C ARG A 119 -17.48 -6.35 11.38
N LYS A 120 -16.19 -6.58 11.11
CA LYS A 120 -15.19 -6.92 12.14
C LYS A 120 -14.66 -5.71 12.90
N ARG A 121 -14.63 -4.53 12.28
CA ARG A 121 -14.00 -3.32 12.83
C ARG A 121 -15.01 -2.26 13.26
N GLY A 122 -16.30 -2.48 12.96
CA GLY A 122 -17.39 -1.54 13.20
C GLY A 122 -17.37 -0.31 12.31
N ARG A 123 -16.42 -0.21 11.37
CA ARG A 123 -16.26 0.91 10.44
C ARG A 123 -15.66 0.44 9.13
N ARG A 124 -16.19 0.96 8.02
CA ARG A 124 -15.64 0.76 6.68
C ARG A 124 -14.22 1.36 6.56
N PRO A 125 -13.25 0.63 5.99
CA PRO A 125 -11.92 1.16 5.71
C PRO A 125 -11.95 2.10 4.48
N THR A 126 -10.94 2.96 4.35
CA THR A 126 -10.69 3.71 3.11
C THR A 126 -9.56 3.06 2.32
N VAL A 127 -9.67 3.09 0.98
CA VAL A 127 -8.67 2.59 0.05
C VAL A 127 -8.52 3.63 -1.05
N ASP A 128 -7.38 4.32 -1.04
CA ASP A 128 -7.03 5.31 -2.06
C ASP A 128 -6.16 4.63 -3.12
N TYR A 129 -6.44 4.88 -4.40
CA TYR A 129 -5.74 4.31 -5.55
C TYR A 129 -4.92 5.38 -6.24
N TYR A 130 -3.67 5.04 -6.56
CA TYR A 130 -2.75 5.92 -7.27
C TYR A 130 -2.04 5.15 -8.38
N ALA A 131 -2.03 5.71 -9.59
CA ALA A 131 -1.26 5.15 -10.69
C ALA A 131 0.23 5.34 -10.42
N LEU A 132 1.02 4.27 -10.53
CA LEU A 132 2.48 4.37 -10.44
C LEU A 132 3.02 5.07 -11.68
N VAL A 133 3.77 6.15 -11.48
CA VAL A 133 4.44 6.89 -12.56
C VAL A 133 5.90 6.50 -12.65
N ASP A 134 6.57 6.32 -11.51
CA ASP A 134 7.99 6.01 -11.43
C ASP A 134 8.31 5.31 -10.12
N GLU A 135 9.40 4.56 -10.08
CA GLU A 135 9.88 3.94 -8.84
C GLU A 135 11.40 3.91 -8.77
N ALA A 136 11.92 4.01 -7.55
CA ALA A 136 13.34 3.80 -7.30
C ALA A 136 13.51 2.91 -6.08
N ARG A 137 14.44 1.96 -6.16
CA ARG A 137 14.85 1.08 -5.07
C ARG A 137 16.32 1.31 -4.79
N PHE A 138 16.64 1.71 -3.56
CA PHE A 138 18.01 2.06 -3.15
C PHE A 138 18.66 0.97 -2.28
N VAL A 139 18.01 -0.18 -2.17
CA VAL A 139 18.51 -1.35 -1.47
C VAL A 139 18.52 -2.55 -2.40
N GLY A 140 19.55 -3.38 -2.26
CA GLY A 140 19.72 -4.59 -3.06
C GLY A 140 18.61 -5.62 -2.84
N PRO A 141 18.56 -6.67 -3.70
CA PRO A 141 17.56 -7.74 -3.60
C PRO A 141 17.67 -8.54 -2.31
N THR A 142 18.86 -8.59 -1.69
CA THR A 142 19.16 -9.31 -0.44
C THR A 142 18.94 -8.47 0.82
N PHE A 143 18.47 -7.23 0.69
CA PHE A 143 18.23 -6.38 1.86
C PHE A 143 17.14 -6.99 2.75
N ASP A 144 17.51 -7.26 4.00
CA ASP A 144 16.56 -7.75 4.99
C ASP A 144 15.72 -6.60 5.54
N TYR A 145 14.51 -6.47 5.00
CA TYR A 145 13.56 -5.48 5.48
C TYR A 145 13.19 -5.69 6.96
N ARG A 146 13.24 -6.93 7.48
CA ARG A 146 12.91 -7.21 8.89
C ARG A 146 13.90 -6.59 9.86
N ALA A 147 15.16 -6.46 9.46
CA ALA A 147 16.17 -5.78 10.27
C ALA A 147 15.88 -4.27 10.43
N ALA A 148 15.10 -3.67 9.52
CA ALA A 148 14.77 -2.23 9.53
C ALA A 148 13.38 -1.92 10.12
N GLU A 149 12.57 -2.96 10.37
CA GLU A 149 11.13 -2.85 10.64
C GLU A 149 10.80 -1.97 11.85
N SER A 150 11.55 -2.00 12.95
CA SER A 150 11.20 -1.23 14.15
C SER A 150 11.35 0.30 14.03
N SER A 151 12.05 0.77 12.99
CA SER A 151 12.38 2.20 12.83
C SER A 151 11.87 2.80 11.53
N CYS A 152 11.38 1.96 10.61
CA CYS A 152 10.93 2.40 9.30
C CYS A 152 9.73 3.35 9.38
N VAL A 153 9.77 4.35 8.50
CA VAL A 153 8.66 5.28 8.27
C VAL A 153 8.41 5.41 6.79
N THR A 154 7.15 5.57 6.42
CA THR A 154 6.78 5.98 5.06
C THR A 154 6.24 7.39 5.12
N VAL A 155 6.69 8.24 4.22
CA VAL A 155 6.16 9.58 4.05
C VAL A 155 5.47 9.65 2.71
N PHE A 156 4.22 10.11 2.69
CA PHE A 156 3.57 10.48 1.45
C PHE A 156 3.70 11.99 1.27
N ALA A 157 4.61 12.42 0.41
CA ALA A 157 4.72 13.82 -0.01
C ALA A 157 3.74 14.09 -1.14
N HIS A 158 2.81 15.01 -0.94
CA HIS A 158 1.81 15.40 -1.93
C HIS A 158 2.32 16.53 -2.82
N ALA A 159 1.78 16.62 -4.03
CA ALA A 159 1.96 17.76 -4.93
C ALA A 159 3.44 18.15 -5.13
N LEU A 160 4.28 17.19 -5.50
CA LEU A 160 5.70 17.41 -5.76
C LEU A 160 5.91 18.50 -6.79
N THR A 161 6.84 19.40 -6.49
CA THR A 161 7.32 20.35 -7.48
C THR A 161 8.26 19.66 -8.47
N PRO A 162 8.41 20.20 -9.69
CA PRO A 162 9.38 19.69 -10.67
C PRO A 162 10.82 19.61 -10.13
N ALA A 163 11.20 20.47 -9.19
CA ALA A 163 12.51 20.45 -8.54
C ALA A 163 12.65 19.31 -7.51
N GLN A 164 11.57 18.94 -6.82
CA GLN A 164 11.57 17.90 -5.80
C GLN A 164 11.49 16.49 -6.39
N ARG A 165 10.78 16.31 -7.52
CA ARG A 165 10.59 14.98 -8.14
C ARG A 165 11.92 14.24 -8.36
N PRO A 166 12.95 14.81 -9.01
CA PRO A 166 14.22 14.11 -9.20
C PRO A 166 14.90 13.73 -7.87
N GLN A 167 14.79 14.56 -6.84
CA GLN A 167 15.41 14.32 -5.54
C GLN A 167 14.82 13.10 -4.82
N CYS A 168 13.55 12.78 -5.08
CA CYS A 168 12.88 11.59 -4.57
C CYS A 168 13.38 10.30 -5.24
N LEU A 169 13.91 10.40 -6.47
CA LEU A 169 14.38 9.28 -7.28
C LEU A 169 15.90 9.07 -7.22
N LEU A 170 16.63 9.97 -6.55
CA LEU A 170 18.07 9.84 -6.32
C LEU A 170 18.35 9.18 -4.97
N PRO A 171 19.49 8.47 -4.81
CA PRO A 171 19.89 7.92 -3.52
C PRO A 171 20.00 9.00 -2.44
N GLN A 172 19.30 8.79 -1.32
CA GLN A 172 19.36 9.65 -0.15
C GLN A 172 19.70 8.82 1.08
N ALA A 173 20.33 9.44 2.08
CA ALA A 173 20.68 8.76 3.31
C ALA A 173 19.44 8.13 3.97
N GLY A 174 19.43 6.80 4.08
CA GLY A 174 18.35 6.04 4.72
C GLY A 174 17.06 5.91 3.90
N LEU A 175 16.99 6.45 2.67
CA LEU A 175 15.86 6.20 1.77
C LEU A 175 16.00 4.79 1.18
N LEU A 176 14.98 3.96 1.33
CA LEU A 176 14.99 2.56 0.92
C LEU A 176 14.28 2.36 -0.42
N ARG A 177 13.12 3.02 -0.58
CA ARG A 177 12.28 2.96 -1.78
C ARG A 177 11.49 4.24 -1.97
N THR A 178 11.20 4.55 -3.23
CA THR A 178 10.32 5.63 -3.66
C THR A 178 9.32 5.08 -4.67
N TYR A 179 8.05 5.48 -4.51
CA TYR A 179 7.02 5.36 -5.54
C TYR A 179 6.51 6.76 -5.88
N VAL A 180 6.77 7.22 -7.09
CA VAL A 180 6.13 8.43 -7.60
C VAL A 180 4.80 8.03 -8.20
N VAL A 181 3.74 8.71 -7.76
CA VAL A 181 2.37 8.34 -8.09
C VAL A 181 1.60 9.53 -8.62
N ARG A 182 0.59 9.28 -9.44
CA ARG A 182 -0.35 10.31 -9.88
C ARG A 182 -1.54 10.38 -8.93
N GLU A 183 -1.75 11.56 -8.35
CA GLU A 183 -2.88 11.88 -7.48
C GLU A 183 -4.14 12.18 -8.31
N THR A 184 -5.30 12.16 -7.67
CA THR A 184 -6.60 12.36 -8.32
C THR A 184 -6.77 13.76 -8.93
N ASN A 185 -6.05 14.76 -8.41
CA ASN A 185 -6.00 16.11 -8.95
C ASN A 185 -5.04 16.26 -10.14
N GLY A 186 -4.44 15.16 -10.62
CA GLY A 186 -3.48 15.12 -11.72
C GLY A 186 -2.05 15.49 -11.34
N GLN A 187 -1.81 15.97 -10.11
CA GLN A 187 -0.47 16.24 -9.60
C GLN A 187 0.25 14.93 -9.25
N GLU A 188 1.57 15.03 -9.09
CA GLU A 188 2.39 13.90 -8.70
C GLU A 188 2.72 13.98 -7.23
N GLY A 189 2.62 12.86 -6.53
CA GLY A 189 3.08 12.68 -5.16
C GLY A 189 4.18 11.62 -5.09
N ALA A 190 4.85 11.49 -3.95
CA ALA A 190 5.80 10.40 -3.69
C ALA A 190 5.55 9.73 -2.35
N LEU A 191 5.50 8.40 -2.37
CA LEU A 191 5.59 7.54 -1.20
C LEU A 191 7.05 7.14 -1.00
N LEU A 192 7.64 7.65 0.08
CA LEU A 192 9.06 7.53 0.41
C LEU A 192 9.22 6.67 1.65
N LEU A 193 9.81 5.48 1.49
CA LEU A 193 10.10 4.58 2.60
C LEU A 193 11.52 4.82 3.11
N PHE A 194 11.66 5.26 4.36
CA PHE A 194 12.93 5.49 5.02
C PHE A 194 13.19 4.45 6.12
N ALA A 195 14.46 4.12 6.33
CA ALA A 195 14.93 3.25 7.40
C ALA A 195 14.66 3.81 8.81
N THR A 196 14.63 5.14 8.95
CA THR A 196 14.41 5.82 10.24
C THR A 196 13.64 7.12 10.08
N ALA A 197 12.94 7.51 11.14
CA ALA A 197 12.26 8.80 11.25
C ALA A 197 13.22 9.99 11.05
N ASP A 198 14.40 9.96 11.65
CA ASP A 198 15.35 11.08 11.58
C ASP A 198 15.83 11.36 10.15
N LYS A 199 16.04 10.30 9.36
CA LYS A 199 16.43 10.41 7.96
C LYS A 199 15.30 10.98 7.11
N ALA A 200 14.07 10.53 7.33
CA ALA A 200 12.90 11.09 6.67
C ALA A 200 12.73 12.58 6.99
N ALA A 201 12.78 12.95 8.28
CA ALA A 201 12.66 14.35 8.71
C ALA A 201 13.76 15.25 8.12
N SER A 202 15.01 14.75 8.08
CA SER A 202 16.13 15.45 7.45
C SER A 202 15.91 15.68 5.96
N PHE A 203 15.39 14.68 5.24
CA PHE A 203 15.05 14.80 3.82
C PHE A 203 13.95 15.84 3.60
N LEU A 204 12.83 15.76 4.34
CA LEU A 204 11.71 16.69 4.18
C LEU A 204 12.12 18.13 4.44
N LYS A 205 12.95 18.37 5.47
CA LYS A 205 13.52 19.68 5.77
C LYS A 205 14.40 20.19 4.63
N LYS A 206 15.33 19.35 4.12
CA LYS A 206 16.23 19.70 3.02
C LYS A 206 15.46 20.06 1.75
N GLN A 207 14.41 19.29 1.43
CA GLN A 207 13.61 19.46 0.22
C GLN A 207 12.44 20.44 0.39
N GLN A 208 12.27 21.02 1.58
CA GLN A 208 11.20 21.96 1.92
C GLN A 208 9.79 21.44 1.57
N VAL A 209 9.53 20.15 1.82
CA VAL A 209 8.23 19.53 1.56
C VAL A 209 7.22 20.00 2.61
N GLN A 210 6.16 20.69 2.17
CA GLN A 210 5.16 21.29 3.06
C GLN A 210 3.92 20.41 3.28
N GLY A 211 3.48 19.68 2.23
CA GLY A 211 2.31 18.80 2.29
C GLY A 211 2.71 17.34 2.34
N TYR A 212 2.67 16.73 3.52
CA TYR A 212 2.96 15.30 3.64
C TYR A 212 2.13 14.59 4.72
N GLU A 213 1.88 13.31 4.50
CA GLU A 213 1.38 12.37 5.51
C GLU A 213 2.52 11.50 6.03
N TRP A 214 2.51 11.25 7.35
CA TRP A 214 3.54 10.46 8.03
C TRP A 214 2.99 9.14 8.54
N PHE A 215 3.65 8.04 8.17
CA PHE A 215 3.25 6.69 8.52
C PHE A 215 4.38 5.97 9.28
N THR A 216 4.11 5.55 10.51
CA THR A 216 5.00 4.58 11.17
C THR A 216 4.83 3.24 10.47
N THR A 217 5.91 2.64 9.96
CA THR A 217 5.84 1.50 9.05
C THR A 217 6.59 0.28 9.61
N PRO A 218 6.02 -0.38 10.63
CA PRO A 218 6.80 -1.30 11.45
C PRO A 218 6.95 -2.72 10.90
N VAL A 219 6.29 -3.05 9.77
CA VAL A 219 6.38 -4.37 9.14
C VAL A 219 6.38 -4.18 7.64
N LEU A 220 7.29 -4.87 6.95
CA LEU A 220 7.49 -4.77 5.51
C LEU A 220 7.42 -6.16 4.88
N LEU A 221 6.73 -6.24 3.77
CA LEU A 221 6.60 -7.46 2.98
C LEU A 221 7.05 -7.17 1.56
N ASN A 222 8.10 -7.85 1.13
CA ASN A 222 8.56 -7.83 -0.26
C ASN A 222 8.19 -9.18 -0.91
N ASN A 223 7.25 -9.14 -1.84
CA ASN A 223 6.77 -10.28 -2.62
C ASN A 223 7.30 -10.29 -4.06
N ALA A 224 8.03 -9.25 -4.49
CA ALA A 224 8.65 -9.20 -5.80
C ALA A 224 9.52 -10.45 -5.98
N ARG A 225 9.05 -11.37 -6.84
CA ARG A 225 9.71 -12.61 -7.22
C ARG A 225 10.60 -12.37 -8.43
#